data_AF-A0A3D4B8J6-F1
#
_entry.id   AF-A0A3D4B8J6-F1
#
_cell.length_a   1.000
_cell.length_b   1.000
_cell.length_c   1.000
_cell.angle_alpha   90.00
_cell.angle_beta   90.00
_cell.angle_gamma   90.00
#
_symmetry.space_group_name_H-M   'P 1'
#
loop_
_entity.id
_entity.type
_entity.pdbx_description
1 polymer ?
#
loop_
_entity_poly.entity_id
_entity_poly.type
_entity_poly.pdbx_seq_one_letter_code
_entity_poly.pdbx_strand_id
1 'polypeptide(L)'
;MPPTGVTSPGYFGGQTLSFYTHCLGQAVRSVSGTPTPFFFTRSADRGRVESPVWHKDKKQGIAVGEMITCAGDWTGNWTGYGEVSADRYITDDLQGGRLPEVIDAGDPALLCSHWQGFYGLHNEDQRGFKTLQTVVERLKARDPNGEWTQWRKCSEIAGYTCCREMAEIKVEKNTIELDLPVLSSELTLRVTGADVKEVKVDGKPLRVAKTRRVFISGTFIRFADETLVAFDPKARKVRIEVA
;
A
#
# COMPACT_ATOMS: atom_id res chain seq x y z
N MET A 1 -6.57 16.73 -11.75
CA MET A 1 -5.35 15.91 -11.86
C MET A 1 -5.63 14.75 -12.81
N PRO A 2 -4.67 14.30 -13.62
CA PRO A 2 -4.88 13.15 -14.50
C PRO A 2 -5.09 11.85 -13.68
N PRO A 3 -5.90 10.90 -14.16
CA PRO A 3 -6.16 9.65 -13.46
C PRO A 3 -4.91 8.77 -13.43
N THR A 4 -4.59 8.18 -12.27
CA THR A 4 -3.45 7.26 -12.11
C THR A 4 -3.87 5.79 -12.04
N GLY A 5 -5.17 5.51 -12.15
CA GLY A 5 -5.72 4.17 -12.18
C GLY A 5 -7.23 4.18 -12.42
N VAL A 6 -7.84 2.99 -12.41
CA VAL A 6 -9.27 2.80 -12.71
C VAL A 6 -9.90 1.82 -11.73
N THR A 7 -11.13 2.09 -11.29
CA THR A 7 -11.97 1.11 -10.61
C THR A 7 -12.84 0.40 -11.64
N SER A 8 -12.76 -0.92 -11.72
CA SER A 8 -13.57 -1.73 -12.63
C SER A 8 -14.91 -2.06 -11.96
N PRO A 9 -16.04 -1.52 -12.45
CA PRO A 9 -17.33 -1.79 -11.84
C PRO A 9 -17.73 -3.25 -12.05
N GLY A 10 -18.33 -3.86 -11.02
CA GLY A 10 -18.97 -5.18 -11.14
C GLY A 10 -18.08 -6.30 -11.65
N TYR A 11 -16.78 -6.28 -11.32
CA TYR A 11 -15.80 -7.26 -11.79
C TYR A 11 -15.63 -7.29 -13.33
N PHE A 12 -15.91 -6.17 -14.01
CA PHE A 12 -15.70 -6.05 -15.45
C PHE A 12 -14.27 -6.39 -15.85
N GLY A 13 -14.12 -7.24 -16.88
CA GLY A 13 -12.82 -7.74 -17.35
C GLY A 13 -12.23 -8.87 -16.51
N GLY A 14 -12.93 -9.36 -15.46
CA GLY A 14 -12.40 -10.39 -14.58
C GLY A 14 -12.15 -11.76 -15.23
N GLN A 15 -12.94 -12.14 -16.25
CA GLN A 15 -12.70 -13.35 -17.05
C GLN A 15 -11.52 -13.22 -18.02
N THR A 16 -11.09 -11.99 -18.31
CA THR A 16 -10.03 -11.66 -19.26
C THR A 16 -8.99 -10.74 -18.60
N LEU A 17 -8.72 -10.98 -17.32
CA LEU A 17 -8.01 -10.02 -16.45
C LEU A 17 -6.65 -9.59 -17.02
N SER A 18 -5.87 -10.51 -17.57
CA SER A 18 -4.59 -10.18 -18.20
C SER A 18 -4.74 -9.22 -19.40
N PHE A 19 -5.71 -9.48 -20.29
CA PHE A 19 -5.99 -8.60 -21.43
C PHE A 19 -6.55 -7.24 -20.98
N TYR A 20 -7.52 -7.26 -20.06
CA TYR A 20 -8.10 -6.05 -19.50
C TYR A 20 -7.03 -5.14 -18.87
N THR A 21 -6.17 -5.71 -18.02
CA THR A 21 -5.09 -4.97 -17.34
C THR A 21 -4.04 -4.46 -18.32
N HIS A 22 -3.80 -5.17 -19.42
CA HIS A 22 -2.91 -4.70 -20.48
C HIS A 22 -3.46 -3.43 -21.13
N CYS A 23 -4.71 -3.47 -21.61
CA CYS A 23 -5.38 -2.34 -22.25
C CYS A 23 -5.52 -1.15 -21.29
N LEU A 24 -5.95 -1.39 -20.05
CA LEU A 24 -6.06 -0.38 -19.01
C LEU A 24 -4.70 0.29 -18.74
N GLY A 25 -3.64 -0.51 -18.59
CA GLY A 25 -2.31 0.00 -18.33
C GLY A 25 -1.82 0.93 -19.43
N GLN A 26 -2.06 0.58 -20.71
CA GLN A 26 -1.73 1.44 -21.85
C GLN A 26 -2.58 2.73 -21.87
N ALA A 27 -3.89 2.63 -21.64
CA ALA A 27 -4.80 3.77 -21.66
C ALA A 27 -4.51 4.79 -20.53
N VAL A 28 -4.28 4.32 -19.30
CA VAL A 28 -3.96 5.22 -18.19
C VAL A 28 -2.59 5.88 -18.40
N ARG A 29 -1.61 5.14 -18.91
CA ARG A 29 -0.28 5.68 -19.28
C ARG A 29 -0.37 6.77 -20.33
N SER A 30 -1.15 6.58 -21.40
CA SER A 30 -1.24 7.55 -22.49
C SER A 30 -1.86 8.88 -22.06
N VAL A 31 -2.73 8.87 -21.03
CA VAL A 31 -3.38 10.06 -20.49
C VAL A 31 -2.56 10.75 -19.40
N SER A 32 -1.95 9.97 -18.51
CA SER A 32 -1.32 10.51 -17.28
C SER A 32 0.20 10.49 -17.27
N GLY A 33 0.83 9.70 -18.14
CA GLY A 33 2.26 9.44 -18.13
C GLY A 33 2.74 8.59 -16.93
N THR A 34 1.84 8.10 -16.07
CA THR A 34 2.26 7.33 -14.89
C THR A 34 2.88 5.99 -15.31
N PRO A 35 4.11 5.64 -14.89
CA PRO A 35 4.75 4.37 -15.30
C PRO A 35 4.05 3.15 -14.69
N THR A 36 3.40 3.33 -13.55
CA THR A 36 2.79 2.28 -12.72
C THR A 36 1.32 2.57 -12.46
N PRO A 37 0.46 2.55 -13.50
CA PRO A 37 -0.98 2.67 -13.30
C PRO A 37 -1.49 1.54 -12.40
N PHE A 38 -2.64 1.77 -11.76
CA PHE A 38 -3.28 0.75 -10.93
C PHE A 38 -4.72 0.48 -11.35
N PHE A 39 -5.28 -0.62 -10.85
CA PHE A 39 -6.70 -0.93 -10.99
C PHE A 39 -7.28 -1.63 -9.77
N PHE A 40 -8.61 -1.63 -9.67
CA PHE A 40 -9.40 -2.32 -8.64
C PHE A 40 -10.45 -3.24 -9.27
N THR A 41 -10.44 -4.53 -8.91
CA THR A 41 -11.49 -5.49 -9.34
C THR A 41 -11.90 -6.46 -8.22
N ARG A 42 -11.00 -6.80 -7.30
CA ARG A 42 -11.18 -7.87 -6.31
C ARG A 42 -11.20 -7.34 -4.86
N SER A 43 -11.85 -8.11 -4.00
CA SER A 43 -11.75 -8.01 -2.54
C SER A 43 -11.13 -9.28 -1.96
N ALA A 44 -10.39 -9.14 -0.87
CA ALA A 44 -9.83 -10.22 -0.07
C ALA A 44 -10.43 -10.17 1.34
N ASP A 45 -11.66 -10.67 1.48
CA ASP A 45 -12.45 -10.57 2.72
C ASP A 45 -11.89 -11.40 3.89
N ARG A 46 -10.86 -12.22 3.66
CA ARG A 46 -10.17 -13.06 4.65
C ARG A 46 -8.73 -13.31 4.24
N GLY A 47 -7.84 -13.56 5.21
CA GLY A 47 -6.45 -13.95 4.96
C GLY A 47 -5.57 -12.80 4.47
N ARG A 48 -4.50 -13.10 3.74
CA ARG A 48 -3.57 -12.08 3.23
C ARG A 48 -4.22 -11.23 2.14
N VAL A 49 -3.91 -9.94 2.13
CA VAL A 49 -4.25 -9.04 1.01
C VAL A 49 -3.09 -9.08 0.02
N GLU A 50 -3.27 -9.82 -1.06
CA GLU A 50 -2.26 -9.88 -2.13
C GLU A 50 -2.03 -8.49 -2.73
N SER A 51 -0.83 -8.27 -3.30
CA SER A 51 -0.53 -7.06 -4.07
C SER A 51 0.10 -7.43 -5.42
N PRO A 52 -0.70 -7.96 -6.38
CA PRO A 52 -0.19 -8.43 -7.66
C PRO A 52 0.35 -7.30 -8.54
N VAL A 53 1.36 -7.64 -9.35
CA VAL A 53 1.94 -6.74 -10.34
C VAL A 53 1.94 -7.40 -11.71
N TRP A 54 1.32 -6.72 -12.66
CA TRP A 54 1.07 -7.19 -14.01
C TRP A 54 1.94 -6.46 -15.03
N HIS A 55 2.15 -7.08 -16.21
CA HIS A 55 2.79 -6.47 -17.37
C HIS A 55 4.12 -5.77 -17.06
N LYS A 56 4.98 -6.44 -16.29
CA LYS A 56 6.29 -5.95 -15.83
C LYS A 56 7.27 -5.79 -17.00
N ASP A 57 7.81 -4.59 -17.19
CA ASP A 57 8.96 -4.33 -18.06
C ASP A 57 10.05 -3.60 -17.26
N LYS A 58 11.09 -4.35 -16.88
CA LYS A 58 12.24 -3.83 -16.10
C LYS A 58 13.14 -2.88 -16.88
N LYS A 59 13.12 -2.91 -18.23
CA LYS A 59 13.93 -2.00 -19.04
C LYS A 59 13.27 -0.63 -19.10
N GLN A 60 11.96 -0.60 -19.30
CA GLN A 60 11.19 0.64 -19.35
C GLN A 60 10.80 1.18 -17.97
N GLY A 61 10.88 0.34 -16.92
CA GLY A 61 10.46 0.74 -15.57
C GLY A 61 8.95 0.91 -15.46
N ILE A 62 8.19 0.08 -16.18
CA ILE A 62 6.72 0.13 -16.19
C ILE A 62 6.12 -1.20 -15.71
N ALA A 63 4.96 -1.10 -15.09
CA ALA A 63 4.14 -2.22 -14.66
C ALA A 63 2.69 -1.76 -14.45
N VAL A 64 1.80 -2.65 -14.04
CA VAL A 64 0.44 -2.32 -13.60
C VAL A 64 0.20 -2.94 -12.22
N GLY A 65 -0.13 -2.13 -11.21
CA GLY A 65 -0.44 -2.62 -9.87
C GLY A 65 -1.91 -3.00 -9.72
N GLU A 66 -2.21 -4.13 -9.11
CA GLU A 66 -3.57 -4.48 -8.72
C GLU A 66 -3.79 -4.12 -7.25
N MET A 67 -4.81 -3.30 -7.01
CA MET A 67 -5.22 -2.88 -5.69
C MET A 67 -6.44 -3.71 -5.26
N ILE A 68 -6.26 -4.50 -4.21
CA ILE A 68 -7.28 -5.41 -3.68
C ILE A 68 -7.81 -4.84 -2.38
N THR A 69 -9.13 -4.73 -2.25
CA THR A 69 -9.73 -4.23 -1.02
C THR A 69 -9.64 -5.29 0.07
N CYS A 70 -9.39 -4.88 1.30
CA CYS A 70 -9.23 -5.83 2.40
C CYS A 70 -10.58 -6.31 2.96
N ALA A 71 -11.66 -5.62 2.64
CA ALA A 71 -13.02 -5.99 3.01
C ALA A 71 -14.01 -5.58 1.91
N GLY A 72 -15.18 -6.21 1.94
CA GLY A 72 -16.36 -5.74 1.23
C GLY A 72 -16.80 -4.34 1.65
N ASP A 73 -17.76 -3.80 0.91
CA ASP A 73 -18.37 -2.49 1.19
C ASP A 73 -19.47 -2.63 2.26
N TRP A 74 -19.07 -2.49 3.53
CA TRP A 74 -19.93 -2.40 4.72
C TRP A 74 -20.28 -0.94 5.06
N THR A 75 -20.23 -0.07 4.06
CA THR A 75 -20.69 1.31 4.15
C THR A 75 -21.99 1.52 3.40
N GLY A 76 -22.77 0.48 3.17
CA GLY A 76 -24.08 0.55 2.49
C GLY A 76 -24.05 0.07 1.03
N ASN A 77 -22.91 -0.45 0.56
CA ASN A 77 -22.68 -1.01 -0.78
C ASN A 77 -22.97 -0.05 -1.96
N TRP A 78 -22.78 -0.53 -3.19
CA TRP A 78 -22.96 0.27 -4.40
C TRP A 78 -24.43 0.67 -4.69
N THR A 79 -25.40 -0.03 -4.09
CA THR A 79 -26.83 0.26 -4.24
C THR A 79 -27.35 1.28 -3.23
N GLY A 80 -26.64 1.48 -2.11
CA GLY A 80 -27.10 2.29 -0.97
C GLY A 80 -28.08 1.58 -0.03
N TYR A 81 -28.52 0.36 -0.35
CA TYR A 81 -29.41 -0.45 0.50
C TYR A 81 -28.67 -1.50 1.35
N GLY A 82 -27.33 -1.56 1.23
CA GLY A 82 -26.52 -2.54 1.92
C GLY A 82 -26.52 -2.38 3.43
N GLU A 83 -26.09 -3.44 4.09
CA GLU A 83 -25.77 -3.40 5.52
C GLU A 83 -24.61 -2.41 5.77
N VAL A 84 -24.71 -1.68 6.88
CA VAL A 84 -23.62 -0.88 7.41
C VAL A 84 -23.10 -1.50 8.70
N SER A 85 -21.79 -1.65 8.83
CA SER A 85 -21.20 -2.20 10.04
C SER A 85 -19.76 -1.75 10.23
N ALA A 86 -19.51 -0.97 11.28
CA ALA A 86 -18.14 -0.61 11.67
C ALA A 86 -17.39 -1.84 12.17
N ASP A 87 -18.06 -2.76 12.88
CA ASP A 87 -17.45 -3.96 13.47
C ASP A 87 -16.93 -4.96 12.44
N ARG A 88 -17.46 -4.95 11.22
CA ARG A 88 -16.89 -5.72 10.09
C ARG A 88 -15.51 -5.22 9.70
N TYR A 89 -15.25 -3.92 9.85
CA TYR A 89 -13.94 -3.33 9.62
C TYR A 89 -13.07 -3.38 10.88
N ILE A 90 -13.55 -2.87 12.01
CA ILE A 90 -12.84 -2.84 13.29
C ILE A 90 -13.86 -2.76 14.43
N THR A 91 -13.82 -3.72 15.36
CA THR A 91 -14.72 -3.78 16.52
C THR A 91 -14.39 -2.69 17.54
N ASP A 92 -15.31 -2.46 18.47
CA ASP A 92 -15.18 -1.41 19.50
C ASP A 92 -13.99 -1.61 20.45
N ASP A 93 -13.64 -2.86 20.75
CA ASP A 93 -12.45 -3.23 21.51
C ASP A 93 -11.14 -3.10 20.71
N LEU A 94 -11.24 -2.70 19.44
CA LEU A 94 -10.17 -2.50 18.48
C LEU A 94 -9.42 -3.78 18.08
N GLN A 95 -9.80 -4.96 18.59
CA GLN A 95 -9.06 -6.22 18.37
C GLN A 95 -9.62 -7.06 17.23
N GLY A 96 -10.92 -6.96 16.98
CA GLY A 96 -11.65 -7.74 15.98
C GLY A 96 -12.00 -6.94 14.73
N GLY A 97 -12.63 -7.62 13.78
CA GLY A 97 -12.89 -7.10 12.44
C GLY A 97 -11.69 -7.29 11.51
N ARG A 98 -11.83 -6.82 10.27
CA ARG A 98 -10.87 -7.11 9.20
C ARG A 98 -9.60 -6.27 9.25
N LEU A 99 -9.69 -5.02 9.71
CA LEU A 99 -8.56 -4.08 9.73
C LEU A 99 -7.45 -4.49 10.71
N PRO A 100 -7.73 -4.90 11.97
CA PRO A 100 -6.69 -5.40 12.86
C PRO A 100 -5.89 -6.56 12.26
N GLU A 101 -6.56 -7.57 11.66
CA GLU A 101 -5.91 -8.71 11.02
C GLU A 101 -4.93 -8.28 9.91
N VAL A 102 -5.37 -7.35 9.05
CA VAL A 102 -4.59 -6.87 7.89
C VAL A 102 -3.40 -6.03 8.35
N ILE A 103 -3.62 -5.13 9.31
CA ILE A 103 -2.59 -4.25 9.87
C ILE A 103 -1.52 -5.08 10.58
N ASP A 104 -1.91 -6.05 11.39
CA ASP A 104 -0.98 -6.92 12.13
C ASP A 104 -0.18 -7.82 11.19
N ALA A 105 -0.77 -8.22 10.05
CA ALA A 105 -0.08 -8.95 8.99
C ALA A 105 0.91 -8.08 8.18
N GLY A 106 0.88 -6.75 8.35
CA GLY A 106 1.67 -5.78 7.58
C GLY A 106 1.20 -5.63 6.12
N ASP A 107 -0.04 -5.99 5.83
CA ASP A 107 -0.66 -5.89 4.51
C ASP A 107 -1.29 -4.50 4.29
N PRO A 108 -1.46 -4.06 3.03
CA PRO A 108 -2.12 -2.79 2.76
C PRO A 108 -3.62 -2.89 3.05
N ALA A 109 -4.12 -2.03 3.94
CA ALA A 109 -5.54 -1.96 4.31
C ALA A 109 -6.32 -1.02 3.37
N LEU A 110 -6.75 -1.54 2.21
CA LEU A 110 -7.56 -0.77 1.27
C LEU A 110 -9.06 -0.92 1.55
N LEU A 111 -9.75 0.20 1.68
CA LEU A 111 -11.20 0.27 1.86
C LEU A 111 -11.86 0.72 0.54
N CYS A 112 -13.00 0.11 0.23
CA CYS A 112 -13.85 0.51 -0.89
C CYS A 112 -15.25 0.86 -0.39
N SER A 113 -15.77 1.93 -0.96
CA SER A 113 -17.09 2.46 -0.69
C SER A 113 -17.63 3.12 -1.94
N HIS A 114 -18.95 3.29 -1.98
CA HIS A 114 -19.64 3.98 -3.05
C HIS A 114 -20.36 5.20 -2.50
N TRP A 115 -20.55 6.21 -3.36
CA TRP A 115 -21.27 7.42 -2.95
C TRP A 115 -22.71 7.09 -2.51
N GLN A 116 -23.36 6.13 -3.17
CA GLN A 116 -24.69 5.64 -2.76
C GLN A 116 -24.66 4.95 -1.39
N GLY A 117 -23.59 4.25 -1.05
CA GLY A 117 -23.45 3.65 0.28
C GLY A 117 -23.36 4.72 1.37
N PHE A 118 -22.52 5.74 1.14
CA PHE A 118 -22.32 6.80 2.12
C PHE A 118 -23.56 7.65 2.40
N TYR A 119 -24.31 7.99 1.34
CA TYR A 119 -25.38 8.99 1.37
C TYR A 119 -26.78 8.44 1.05
N GLY A 120 -26.91 7.11 0.92
CA GLY A 120 -28.16 6.46 0.53
C GLY A 120 -28.72 6.99 -0.79
N LEU A 121 -30.05 6.86 -0.95
CA LEU A 121 -30.80 7.43 -2.08
C LEU A 121 -31.62 8.67 -1.69
N HIS A 122 -31.60 9.04 -0.41
CA HIS A 122 -32.31 10.19 0.14
C HIS A 122 -31.31 11.09 0.85
N ASN A 123 -31.45 12.41 0.72
CA ASN A 123 -30.46 13.41 1.16
C ASN A 123 -30.02 13.33 2.64
N GLU A 124 -30.80 12.65 3.50
CA GLU A 124 -30.54 12.56 4.94
C GLU A 124 -29.90 11.24 5.39
N ASP A 125 -29.82 10.23 4.51
CA ASP A 125 -29.28 8.91 4.87
C ASP A 125 -27.75 8.91 4.85
N GLN A 126 -27.13 9.25 5.98
CA GLN A 126 -25.67 9.27 6.13
C GLN A 126 -25.14 8.07 6.93
N ARG A 127 -25.87 6.94 6.96
CA ARG A 127 -25.49 5.77 7.78
C ARG A 127 -24.12 5.22 7.37
N GLY A 128 -23.84 5.12 6.07
CA GLY A 128 -22.55 4.69 5.55
C GLY A 128 -21.42 5.65 5.92
N PHE A 129 -21.66 6.96 5.79
CA PHE A 129 -20.66 7.98 6.16
C PHE A 129 -20.36 7.97 7.67
N LYS A 130 -21.38 7.88 8.54
CA LYS A 130 -21.22 7.75 10.00
C LYS A 130 -20.48 6.48 10.38
N THR A 131 -20.71 5.39 9.65
CA THR A 131 -19.97 4.13 9.81
C THR A 131 -18.49 4.34 9.49
N LEU A 132 -18.15 5.01 8.38
CA LEU A 132 -16.77 5.34 8.05
C LEU A 132 -16.12 6.24 9.11
N GLN A 133 -16.83 7.23 9.66
CA GLN A 133 -16.33 8.06 10.76
C GLN A 133 -15.95 7.20 11.97
N THR A 134 -16.82 6.27 12.37
CA THR A 134 -16.56 5.33 13.47
C THR A 134 -15.31 4.47 13.19
N VAL A 135 -15.15 3.97 11.97
CA VAL A 135 -13.98 3.19 11.56
C VAL A 135 -12.69 4.02 11.67
N VAL A 136 -12.72 5.27 11.18
CA VAL A 136 -11.57 6.17 11.24
C VAL A 136 -11.21 6.55 12.68
N GLU A 137 -12.21 6.75 13.55
CA GLU A 137 -12.00 7.01 14.98
C GLU A 137 -11.35 5.82 15.68
N ARG A 138 -11.84 4.61 15.42
CA ARG A 138 -11.26 3.36 15.95
C ARG A 138 -9.84 3.11 15.45
N LEU A 139 -9.55 3.38 14.17
CA LEU A 139 -8.19 3.31 13.64
C LEU A 139 -7.24 4.28 14.35
N LYS A 140 -7.68 5.52 14.59
CA LYS A 140 -6.91 6.50 15.37
C LYS A 140 -6.70 6.05 16.82
N ALA A 141 -7.70 5.42 17.43
CA ALA A 141 -7.59 4.89 18.79
C ALA A 141 -6.65 3.68 18.86
N ARG A 142 -6.63 2.83 17.82
CA ARG A 142 -5.75 1.65 17.72
C ARG A 142 -4.29 2.05 17.51
N ASP A 143 -4.04 3.08 16.69
CA ASP A 143 -2.69 3.57 16.39
C ASP A 143 -2.57 5.09 16.69
N PRO A 144 -2.62 5.49 17.97
CA PRO A 144 -2.69 6.91 18.35
C PRO A 144 -1.43 7.70 18.00
N ASN A 145 -0.31 7.01 17.76
CA ASN A 145 0.97 7.61 17.44
C ASN A 145 1.36 7.46 15.96
N GLY A 146 0.55 6.78 15.15
CA GLY A 146 0.84 6.52 13.73
C GLY A 146 2.11 5.69 13.54
N GLU A 147 2.31 4.66 14.37
CA GLU A 147 3.50 3.80 14.32
C GLU A 147 3.34 2.60 13.39
N TRP A 148 2.11 2.24 13.06
CA TRP A 148 1.76 1.04 12.28
C TRP A 148 1.03 1.38 10.99
N THR A 149 0.30 2.50 10.97
CA THR A 149 -0.58 2.87 9.87
C THR A 149 -0.27 4.26 9.34
N GLN A 150 -0.42 4.42 8.02
CA GLN A 150 -0.31 5.70 7.34
C GLN A 150 -1.29 5.75 6.17
N TRP A 151 -2.00 6.86 6.03
CA TRP A 151 -2.88 7.09 4.87
C TRP A 151 -2.04 7.30 3.61
N ARG A 152 -2.37 6.56 2.56
CA ARG A 152 -1.71 6.62 1.26
C ARG A 152 -2.74 6.67 0.14
N LYS A 153 -2.35 7.30 -0.97
CA LYS A 153 -3.07 7.18 -2.23
C LYS A 153 -2.87 5.78 -2.80
N CYS A 154 -3.86 5.29 -3.54
CA CYS A 154 -3.77 4.01 -4.24
C CYS A 154 -2.58 3.97 -5.21
N SER A 155 -2.24 5.11 -5.84
CA SER A 155 -1.06 5.23 -6.69
C SER A 155 0.27 5.07 -5.94
N GLU A 156 0.33 5.51 -4.68
CA GLU A 156 1.54 5.36 -3.85
C GLU A 156 1.72 3.90 -3.43
N ILE A 157 0.63 3.22 -3.06
CA ILE A 157 0.64 1.78 -2.74
C ILE A 157 1.03 0.96 -3.98
N ALA A 158 0.44 1.26 -5.14
CA ALA A 158 0.76 0.58 -6.40
C ALA A 158 2.21 0.83 -6.83
N GLY A 159 2.69 2.07 -6.76
CA GLY A 159 4.08 2.41 -7.06
C GLY A 159 5.08 1.67 -6.16
N TYR A 160 4.82 1.66 -4.85
CA TYR A 160 5.65 0.92 -3.89
C TYR A 160 5.64 -0.59 -4.17
N THR A 161 4.47 -1.16 -4.45
CA THR A 161 4.31 -2.58 -4.76
C THR A 161 5.08 -2.97 -6.02
N CYS A 162 4.96 -2.18 -7.10
CA CYS A 162 5.71 -2.37 -8.33
C CYS A 162 7.23 -2.24 -8.11
N CYS A 163 7.66 -1.25 -7.33
CA CYS A 163 9.06 -1.07 -6.94
C CYS A 163 9.60 -2.31 -6.22
N ARG A 164 8.92 -2.76 -5.15
CA ARG A 164 9.29 -3.94 -4.36
C ARG A 164 9.38 -5.21 -5.20
N GLU A 165 8.36 -5.47 -6.01
CA GLU A 165 8.26 -6.70 -6.82
C GLU A 165 9.31 -6.76 -7.93
N MET A 166 9.66 -5.61 -8.51
CA MET A 166 10.62 -5.55 -9.63
C MET A 166 12.06 -5.34 -9.17
N ALA A 167 12.29 -5.08 -7.88
CA ALA A 167 13.61 -4.86 -7.32
C ALA A 167 14.48 -6.12 -7.39
N GLU A 168 15.77 -5.94 -7.59
CA GLU A 168 16.79 -6.97 -7.41
C GLU A 168 17.74 -6.55 -6.29
N ILE A 169 18.12 -7.50 -5.45
CA ILE A 169 18.98 -7.27 -4.28
C ILE A 169 20.22 -8.16 -4.44
N LYS A 170 21.40 -7.57 -4.33
CA LYS A 170 22.67 -8.28 -4.21
C LYS A 170 23.34 -7.90 -2.90
N VAL A 171 23.82 -8.88 -2.16
CA VAL A 171 24.47 -8.66 -0.86
C VAL A 171 25.91 -9.17 -0.94
N GLU A 172 26.85 -8.29 -0.66
CA GLU A 172 28.28 -8.57 -0.62
C GLU A 172 28.87 -8.05 0.69
N LYS A 173 29.06 -8.96 1.65
CA LYS A 173 29.51 -8.64 3.02
C LYS A 173 28.61 -7.58 3.67
N ASN A 174 29.11 -6.35 3.75
CA ASN A 174 28.50 -5.20 4.40
C ASN A 174 27.90 -4.21 3.39
N THR A 175 27.91 -4.55 2.10
CA THR A 175 27.33 -3.75 1.03
C THR A 175 26.12 -4.47 0.44
N ILE A 176 25.03 -3.74 0.26
CA ILE A 176 23.81 -4.18 -0.41
C ILE A 176 23.61 -3.30 -1.63
N GLU A 177 23.56 -3.91 -2.81
CA GLU A 177 23.25 -3.23 -4.06
C GLU A 177 21.82 -3.53 -4.49
N LEU A 178 21.08 -2.48 -4.84
CA LEU A 178 19.72 -2.57 -5.35
C LEU A 178 19.68 -2.17 -6.82
N ASP A 179 18.96 -2.96 -7.63
CA ASP A 179 18.43 -2.51 -8.91
C ASP A 179 16.93 -2.25 -8.78
N LEU A 180 16.51 -1.00 -8.98
CA LEU A 180 15.14 -0.52 -8.83
C LEU A 180 14.61 -0.03 -10.17
N PRO A 181 14.04 -0.92 -11.02
CA PRO A 181 13.44 -0.52 -12.30
C PRO A 181 12.32 0.52 -12.15
N VAL A 182 11.59 0.46 -11.03
CA VAL A 182 10.58 1.44 -10.63
C VAL A 182 11.08 2.10 -9.35
N LEU A 183 11.01 3.43 -9.28
CA LEU A 183 11.33 4.18 -8.07
C LEU A 183 10.06 4.40 -7.24
N SER A 184 10.20 4.26 -5.93
CA SER A 184 9.16 4.61 -4.97
C SER A 184 9.79 5.42 -3.85
N SER A 185 9.10 6.46 -3.38
CA SER A 185 9.47 7.15 -2.17
C SER A 185 9.31 6.25 -0.95
N GLU A 186 10.06 6.55 0.11
CA GLU A 186 10.03 5.89 1.41
C GLU A 186 10.22 4.37 1.31
N LEU A 187 11.07 3.94 0.38
CA LEU A 187 11.41 2.54 0.21
C LEU A 187 12.05 2.03 1.51
N THR A 188 11.52 0.91 2.01
CA THR A 188 12.02 0.27 3.22
C THR A 188 12.72 -1.03 2.88
N LEU A 189 13.95 -1.19 3.38
CA LEU A 189 14.72 -2.43 3.32
C LEU A 189 14.81 -3.03 4.73
N ARG A 190 14.62 -4.35 4.82
CA ARG A 190 14.82 -5.13 6.04
C ARG A 190 16.17 -5.85 5.95
N VAL A 191 17.00 -5.65 6.96
CA VAL A 191 18.32 -6.28 7.10
C VAL A 191 18.29 -7.20 8.32
N THR A 192 18.69 -8.45 8.15
CA THR A 192 18.71 -9.48 9.21
C THR A 192 20.09 -10.14 9.27
N GLY A 193 20.46 -10.70 10.42
CA GLY A 193 21.71 -11.46 10.56
C GLY A 193 22.98 -10.60 10.67
N ALA A 194 22.85 -9.30 10.94
CA ALA A 194 23.95 -8.38 11.20
C ALA A 194 23.59 -7.41 12.34
N ASP A 195 24.55 -7.12 13.21
CA ASP A 195 24.44 -6.02 14.20
C ASP A 195 24.77 -4.70 13.52
N VAL A 196 23.74 -4.05 12.96
CA VAL A 196 23.88 -2.80 12.22
C VAL A 196 23.93 -1.62 13.19
N LYS A 197 25.06 -0.92 13.25
CA LYS A 197 25.28 0.29 14.05
C LYS A 197 25.21 1.57 13.23
N GLU A 198 25.59 1.49 11.96
CA GLU A 198 25.56 2.59 11.00
C GLU A 198 25.01 2.12 9.65
N VAL A 199 24.29 3.03 8.97
CA VAL A 199 23.79 2.81 7.62
C VAL A 199 24.13 4.02 6.76
N LYS A 200 24.65 3.76 5.56
CA LYS A 200 24.80 4.77 4.50
C LYS A 200 24.04 4.36 3.26
N VAL A 201 23.36 5.31 2.63
CA VAL A 201 22.70 5.12 1.33
C VAL A 201 23.35 6.08 0.34
N ASP A 202 23.95 5.53 -0.73
CA ASP A 202 24.73 6.26 -1.73
C ASP A 202 25.77 7.20 -1.07
N GLY A 203 26.48 6.66 -0.06
CA GLY A 203 27.50 7.37 0.72
C GLY A 203 26.95 8.35 1.79
N LYS A 204 25.65 8.59 1.87
CA LYS A 204 25.05 9.50 2.85
C LYS A 204 24.62 8.75 4.12
N PRO A 205 25.10 9.15 5.31
CA PRO A 205 24.72 8.48 6.55
C PRO A 205 23.24 8.73 6.88
N LEU A 206 22.58 7.69 7.38
CA LEU A 206 21.22 7.76 7.89
C LEU A 206 21.22 8.05 9.40
N ARG A 207 20.12 8.64 9.88
CA ARG A 207 19.92 8.89 11.31
C ARG A 207 19.26 7.70 11.99
N VAL A 208 19.59 7.44 13.25
CA VAL A 208 18.88 6.43 14.05
C VAL A 208 17.50 6.95 14.44
N ALA A 209 16.45 6.24 14.04
CA ALA A 209 15.09 6.42 14.54
C ALA A 209 14.92 5.64 15.85
N LYS A 210 14.41 6.31 16.89
CA LYS A 210 14.19 5.70 18.21
C LYS A 210 12.84 4.99 18.34
N THR A 211 11.88 5.37 17.50
CA THR A 211 10.53 4.81 17.47
C THR A 211 10.05 4.71 16.03
N ARG A 212 9.02 3.89 15.79
CA ARG A 212 8.41 3.74 14.46
C ARG A 212 7.81 5.05 13.96
N ARG A 213 7.28 5.88 14.86
CA ARG A 213 6.73 7.21 14.51
C ARG A 213 7.73 8.12 13.78
N VAL A 214 9.02 8.01 14.10
CA VAL A 214 10.08 8.83 13.47
C VAL A 214 10.90 8.03 12.46
N PHE A 215 10.46 6.81 12.13
CA PHE A 215 11.03 5.99 11.07
C PHE A 215 10.51 6.49 9.72
N ILE A 216 11.28 7.38 9.11
CA ILE A 216 10.99 8.03 7.82
C ILE A 216 12.20 7.92 6.90
N SER A 217 12.04 8.33 5.63
CA SER A 217 13.16 8.42 4.69
C SER A 217 14.35 9.18 5.28
N GLY A 218 15.55 8.61 5.14
CA GLY A 218 16.78 9.14 5.73
C GLY A 218 17.06 8.61 7.14
N THR A 219 16.35 7.57 7.59
CA THR A 219 16.53 6.97 8.91
C THR A 219 16.63 5.45 8.86
N PHE A 220 17.15 4.86 9.92
CA PHE A 220 17.07 3.42 10.18
C PHE A 220 16.67 3.17 11.64
N ILE A 221 15.94 2.09 11.88
CA ILE A 221 15.52 1.65 13.23
C ILE A 221 15.96 0.22 13.46
N ARG A 222 16.40 -0.06 14.69
CA ARG A 222 16.93 -1.37 15.08
C ARG A 222 15.94 -2.07 16.00
N PHE A 223 15.69 -3.33 15.71
CA PHE A 223 15.01 -4.29 16.56
C PHE A 223 16.01 -5.35 17.03
N ALA A 224 15.55 -6.34 17.80
CA ALA A 224 16.43 -7.36 18.36
C ALA A 224 17.07 -8.26 17.29
N ASP A 225 16.35 -8.52 16.20
CA ASP A 225 16.68 -9.49 15.15
C ASP A 225 16.78 -8.88 13.74
N GLU A 226 16.28 -7.66 13.57
CA GLU A 226 16.26 -6.96 12.29
C GLU A 226 16.57 -5.47 12.42
N THR A 227 17.06 -4.88 11.33
CA THR A 227 17.17 -3.44 11.14
C THR A 227 16.35 -3.04 9.93
N LEU A 228 15.48 -2.03 10.09
CA LEU A 228 14.73 -1.44 8.99
C LEU A 228 15.42 -0.16 8.55
N VAL A 229 15.57 0.01 7.24
CA VAL A 229 16.24 1.14 6.60
C VAL A 229 15.24 1.83 5.67
N ALA A 230 14.96 3.12 5.87
CA ALA A 230 14.03 3.89 5.05
C ALA A 230 14.77 5.00 4.27
N PHE A 231 14.53 5.08 2.96
CA PHE A 231 15.19 6.05 2.08
C PHE A 231 14.39 6.32 0.79
N ASP A 232 14.68 7.45 0.16
CA ASP A 232 14.16 7.79 -1.16
C ASP A 232 15.23 7.54 -2.23
N PRO A 233 15.11 6.48 -3.06
CA PRO A 233 16.05 6.23 -4.14
C PRO A 233 16.03 7.40 -5.14
N LYS A 234 17.20 7.92 -5.47
CA LYS A 234 17.36 9.00 -6.46
C LYS A 234 17.67 8.48 -7.86
N ALA A 235 18.07 7.21 -7.95
CA ALA A 235 18.41 6.53 -9.19
C ALA A 235 18.00 5.06 -9.11
N ARG A 236 17.99 4.38 -10.26
CA ARG A 236 17.73 2.96 -10.38
C ARG A 236 18.70 2.10 -9.59
N LYS A 237 19.99 2.46 -9.60
CA LYS A 237 21.01 1.77 -8.80
C LYS A 237 21.15 2.48 -7.47
N VAL A 238 21.05 1.73 -6.38
CA VAL A 238 21.26 2.23 -5.02
C VAL A 238 22.27 1.34 -4.32
N ARG A 239 23.23 1.96 -3.65
CA ARG A 239 24.20 1.25 -2.81
C ARG A 239 23.92 1.56 -1.35
N ILE A 240 23.84 0.51 -0.54
CA ILE A 240 23.63 0.62 0.91
C ILE A 240 24.82 -0.04 1.60
N GLU A 241 25.42 0.64 2.56
CA GLU A 241 26.50 0.12 3.39
C GLU A 241 25.99 0.00 4.83
N VAL A 242 26.20 -1.16 5.45
CA VAL A 242 25.83 -1.46 6.84
C VAL A 242 27.08 -1.81 7.64
N ALA A 243 27.31 -1.15 8.77
CA ALA A 243 28.49 -1.34 9.63
C ALA A 243 28.10 -1.42 11.11
#